data_AF-A0A1Q5AQF2-F1
#
_entry.id   AF-A0A1Q5AQF2-F1
#
_cell.length_a   1.000
_cell.length_b   1.000
_cell.length_c   1.000
_cell.angle_alpha   90.00
_cell.angle_beta   90.00
_cell.angle_gamma   90.00
#
_symmetry.space_group_name_H-M   'P 1'
#
loop_
_entity.id
_entity.type
_entity.pdbx_description
1 polymer ?
#
loop_
_entity_poly.entity_id
_entity_poly.type
_entity_poly.pdbx_seq_one_letter_code
_entity_poly.pdbx_strand_id
1 'polypeptide(L)'
;MASQDTLGAPPSSRRTRADIGALLMWKRLRADTPWAAELMALADSDVRRATAAATAAAQDTSLSRRSAARAGRAALASLPGFRTGDALASAVLTAAAPDRMAVYDRRAHDGLHALGINLSHAPGRYSRYIEAIDQLLTTAPDPIRHWTARDIDTALYWMTA
;
A
#
# COMPACT_ATOMS: atom_id res chain seq x y z
N MET A 1 -9.20 28.35 -37.30
CA MET A 1 -8.13 27.41 -36.88
C MET A 1 -8.23 27.28 -35.37
N ALA A 2 -8.83 26.17 -34.93
CA ALA A 2 -9.27 25.96 -33.55
C ALA A 2 -8.17 25.39 -32.65
N SER A 3 -8.33 25.70 -31.37
CA SER A 3 -7.46 25.45 -30.22
C SER A 3 -6.97 24.00 -30.08
N GLN A 4 -5.73 23.87 -29.58
CA GLN A 4 -5.21 22.63 -29.04
C GLN A 4 -5.81 22.40 -27.65
N ASP A 5 -6.80 21.51 -27.61
CA ASP A 5 -7.40 21.02 -26.38
C ASP A 5 -6.44 20.10 -25.62
N THR A 6 -6.56 20.21 -24.31
CA THR A 6 -5.83 19.57 -23.24
C THR A 6 -5.92 18.05 -23.35
N LEU A 7 -4.81 17.36 -23.61
CA LEU A 7 -4.68 15.92 -23.36
C LEU A 7 -4.68 15.73 -21.84
N GLY A 8 -5.88 15.53 -21.31
CA GLY A 8 -6.14 15.24 -19.91
C GLY A 8 -5.36 14.01 -19.42
N ALA A 9 -4.93 14.10 -18.16
CA ALA A 9 -4.30 13.01 -17.43
C ALA A 9 -5.09 11.69 -17.57
N PRO A 10 -4.41 10.54 -17.60
CA PRO A 10 -5.09 9.24 -17.67
C PRO A 10 -6.05 9.08 -16.47
N PRO A 11 -7.23 8.49 -16.68
CA PRO A 11 -8.20 8.31 -15.61
C PRO A 11 -7.58 7.45 -14.51
N SER A 12 -7.58 8.00 -13.29
CA SER A 12 -7.31 7.30 -12.03
C SER A 12 -7.68 5.82 -12.11
N SER A 13 -6.71 4.93 -11.96
CA SER A 13 -6.89 3.48 -12.07
C SER A 13 -7.87 3.00 -10.99
N ARG A 14 -9.14 2.86 -11.38
CA ARG A 14 -10.22 2.39 -10.50
C ARG A 14 -10.04 0.90 -10.25
N ARG A 15 -9.52 0.52 -9.08
CA ARG A 15 -9.39 -0.89 -8.70
C ARG A 15 -10.76 -1.51 -8.41
N THR A 16 -11.08 -2.54 -9.19
CA THR A 16 -12.24 -3.42 -9.07
C THR A 16 -11.95 -4.59 -8.12
N ARG A 17 -12.97 -5.39 -7.77
CA ARG A 17 -12.77 -6.68 -7.08
C ARG A 17 -11.80 -7.60 -7.82
N ALA A 18 -11.82 -7.58 -9.15
CA ALA A 18 -10.89 -8.35 -9.98
C ALA A 18 -9.43 -7.90 -9.77
N ASP A 19 -9.20 -6.59 -9.61
CA ASP A 19 -7.86 -6.06 -9.34
C ASP A 19 -7.36 -6.44 -7.95
N ILE A 20 -8.25 -6.44 -6.94
CA ILE A 20 -7.91 -6.98 -5.61
C ILE A 20 -7.65 -8.48 -5.70
N GLY A 21 -8.49 -9.24 -6.41
CA GLY A 21 -8.29 -10.67 -6.66
C GLY A 21 -6.96 -10.98 -7.34
N ALA A 22 -6.54 -10.16 -8.30
CA ALA A 22 -5.24 -10.26 -8.95
C ALA A 22 -4.09 -9.97 -7.97
N LEU A 23 -4.23 -8.96 -7.10
CA LEU A 23 -3.25 -8.66 -6.05
C LEU A 23 -3.17 -9.76 -4.99
N LEU A 24 -4.30 -10.38 -4.65
CA LEU A 24 -4.38 -11.54 -3.75
C LEU A 24 -3.69 -12.76 -4.33
N MET A 25 -3.95 -13.06 -5.61
CA MET A 25 -3.32 -14.14 -6.36
C MET A 25 -1.81 -13.91 -6.48
N TRP A 26 -1.39 -12.66 -6.75
CA TRP A 26 0.02 -12.26 -6.80
C TRP A 26 0.75 -12.47 -5.46
N LYS A 27 0.10 -12.17 -4.31
CA LYS A 27 0.64 -12.48 -2.98
C LYS A 27 0.48 -13.96 -2.56
N ARG A 28 -0.01 -14.84 -3.45
CA ARG A 28 -0.32 -16.26 -3.18
C ARG A 28 -1.22 -16.43 -1.95
N LEU A 29 -2.11 -15.47 -1.69
CA LEU A 29 -3.09 -15.59 -0.62
C LEU A 29 -4.11 -16.65 -1.04
N ARG A 30 -4.36 -17.62 -0.17
CA ARG A 30 -5.33 -18.67 -0.49
C ARG A 30 -6.73 -18.06 -0.50
N ALA A 31 -7.39 -18.18 -1.65
CA ALA A 31 -8.80 -17.82 -1.79
C ALA A 31 -9.75 -18.76 -1.01
N ASP A 32 -9.23 -19.83 -0.41
CA ASP A 32 -9.95 -20.79 0.46
C ASP A 32 -10.17 -20.25 1.89
N THR A 33 -9.79 -19.01 2.17
CA THR A 33 -9.97 -18.39 3.48
C THR A 33 -11.36 -17.79 3.64
N PRO A 34 -12.02 -17.89 4.83
CA PRO A 34 -13.38 -17.38 5.05
C PRO A 34 -13.57 -15.90 4.68
N TRP A 35 -12.56 -15.06 4.93
CA TRP A 35 -12.63 -13.64 4.60
C TRP A 35 -12.68 -13.38 3.09
N ALA A 36 -12.12 -14.27 2.26
CA ALA A 36 -12.15 -14.14 0.81
C ALA A 36 -13.57 -14.39 0.28
N ALA A 37 -14.27 -15.39 0.82
CA ALA A 37 -15.68 -15.63 0.48
C ALA A 37 -16.57 -14.46 0.92
N GLU A 38 -16.37 -13.92 2.13
CA GLU A 38 -17.08 -12.73 2.63
C GLU A 38 -16.82 -11.50 1.74
N LEU A 39 -15.58 -11.29 1.30
CA LEU A 39 -15.23 -10.20 0.40
C LEU A 39 -15.91 -10.35 -0.97
N MET A 40 -16.00 -11.57 -1.50
CA MET A 40 -16.68 -11.85 -2.77
C MET A 40 -18.20 -11.68 -2.66
N ALA A 41 -18.77 -11.92 -1.48
CA ALA A 41 -20.20 -11.72 -1.20
C ALA A 41 -20.60 -10.24 -1.00
N LEU A 42 -19.64 -9.34 -0.72
CA LEU A 42 -19.93 -7.91 -0.59
C LEU A 42 -20.43 -7.28 -1.89
N ALA A 43 -21.28 -6.27 -1.76
CA ALA A 43 -21.68 -5.46 -2.89
C ALA A 43 -20.46 -4.75 -3.49
N ASP A 44 -20.39 -4.79 -4.82
CA ASP A 44 -19.30 -4.20 -5.59
C ASP A 44 -19.11 -2.70 -5.28
N SER A 45 -20.21 -2.00 -4.99
CA SER A 45 -20.22 -0.59 -4.57
C SER A 45 -19.47 -0.35 -3.26
N ASP A 46 -19.58 -1.25 -2.30
CA ASP A 46 -18.93 -1.09 -0.99
C ASP A 46 -17.42 -1.27 -1.12
N VAL A 47 -16.99 -2.27 -1.89
CA VAL A 47 -15.57 -2.49 -2.20
C VAL A 47 -15.00 -1.29 -2.95
N ARG A 48 -15.69 -0.82 -4.01
CA ARG A 48 -15.26 0.36 -4.78
C ARG A 48 -15.18 1.62 -3.93
N ARG A 49 -16.13 1.85 -3.03
CA ARG A 49 -16.13 3.01 -2.13
C ARG A 49 -14.92 2.99 -1.20
N ALA A 50 -14.65 1.85 -0.55
CA ALA A 50 -13.52 1.71 0.35
C ALA A 50 -12.18 1.83 -0.39
N THR A 51 -12.03 1.21 -1.55
CA THR A 51 -10.78 1.26 -2.34
C THR A 51 -10.53 2.63 -2.97
N ALA A 52 -11.60 3.35 -3.33
CA ALA A 52 -11.50 4.73 -3.82
C ALA A 52 -11.01 5.66 -2.72
N ALA A 53 -11.59 5.59 -1.52
CA ALA A 53 -11.15 6.39 -0.37
C ALA A 53 -9.69 6.07 -0.01
N ALA A 54 -9.32 4.78 -0.02
CA ALA A 54 -7.94 4.36 0.24
C ALA A 54 -6.95 4.86 -0.83
N THR A 55 -7.34 4.82 -2.10
CA THR A 55 -6.55 5.29 -3.23
C THR A 55 -6.35 6.81 -3.16
N ALA A 56 -7.43 7.56 -2.91
CA ALA A 56 -7.35 9.01 -2.75
C ALA A 56 -6.38 9.39 -1.61
N ALA A 57 -6.50 8.74 -0.45
CA ALA A 57 -5.61 8.98 0.68
C ALA A 57 -4.14 8.67 0.36
N ALA A 58 -3.86 7.58 -0.36
CA ALA A 58 -2.49 7.21 -0.75
C ALA A 58 -1.87 8.19 -1.77
N GLN A 59 -2.69 8.79 -2.62
CA GLN A 59 -2.28 9.70 -3.69
C GLN A 59 -2.20 11.16 -3.24
N ASP A 60 -2.78 11.52 -2.09
CA ASP A 60 -2.80 12.89 -1.58
C ASP A 60 -1.39 13.37 -1.18
N THR A 61 -0.79 14.25 -1.99
CA THR A 61 0.57 14.79 -1.78
C THR A 61 0.62 15.91 -0.76
N SER A 62 -0.54 16.43 -0.31
CA SER A 62 -0.60 17.41 0.77
C SER A 62 -0.35 16.75 2.14
N LEU A 63 -0.54 15.44 2.25
CA LEU A 63 -0.28 14.66 3.45
C LEU A 63 1.14 14.08 3.45
N SER A 64 1.73 13.99 4.64
CA SER A 64 2.93 13.17 4.84
C SER A 64 2.63 11.70 4.48
N ARG A 65 3.65 10.96 4.02
CA ARG A 65 3.50 9.53 3.65
C ARG A 65 2.88 8.72 4.80
N ARG A 66 3.30 8.97 6.04
CA ARG A 66 2.74 8.35 7.26
C ARG A 66 1.24 8.61 7.40
N SER A 67 0.81 9.86 7.26
CA SER A 67 -0.59 10.26 7.40
C SER A 67 -1.46 9.67 6.28
N ALA A 68 -0.97 9.73 5.03
CA ALA A 68 -1.59 9.08 3.88
C ALA A 68 -1.76 7.57 4.09
N ALA A 69 -0.71 6.88 4.55
CA ALA A 69 -0.73 5.45 4.86
C ALA A 69 -1.74 5.10 5.96
N ARG A 70 -1.82 5.92 7.02
CA ARG A 70 -2.78 5.74 8.12
C ARG A 70 -4.22 5.90 7.61
N ALA A 71 -4.51 6.97 6.87
CA ALA A 71 -5.83 7.24 6.32
C ALA A 71 -6.26 6.16 5.33
N GLY A 72 -5.37 5.77 4.41
CA GLY A 72 -5.64 4.72 3.42
C GLY A 72 -5.89 3.35 4.08
N ARG A 73 -5.11 3.01 5.12
CA ARG A 73 -5.30 1.77 5.88
C ARG A 73 -6.63 1.75 6.64
N ALA A 74 -7.03 2.90 7.20
CA ALA A 74 -8.29 3.05 7.91
C ALA A 74 -9.50 2.92 6.96
N ALA A 75 -9.41 3.48 5.75
CA ALA A 75 -10.45 3.38 4.73
C ALA A 75 -10.75 1.94 4.30
N LEU A 76 -9.76 1.05 4.36
CA LEU A 76 -9.92 -0.37 4.03
C LEU A 76 -10.43 -1.22 5.20
N ALA A 77 -10.43 -0.71 6.44
CA ALA A 77 -10.64 -1.53 7.64
C ALA A 77 -12.02 -2.20 7.74
N SER A 78 -13.02 -1.68 7.01
CA SER A 78 -14.36 -2.27 6.94
C SER A 78 -14.46 -3.48 6.02
N LEU A 79 -13.49 -3.69 5.13
CA LEU A 79 -13.49 -4.82 4.20
C LEU A 79 -13.04 -6.12 4.89
N PRO A 80 -13.71 -7.26 4.65
CA PRO A 80 -13.23 -8.57 5.06
C PRO A 80 -11.80 -8.82 4.58
N GLY A 81 -10.94 -9.34 5.46
CA GLY A 81 -9.51 -9.54 5.19
C GLY A 81 -8.63 -8.30 5.42
N PHE A 82 -9.22 -7.13 5.63
CA PHE A 82 -8.50 -5.88 5.93
C PHE A 82 -8.67 -5.42 7.37
N ARG A 83 -9.43 -6.13 8.22
CA ARG A 83 -9.58 -5.76 9.63
C ARG A 83 -8.27 -5.92 10.40
N THR A 84 -7.56 -7.01 10.16
CA THR A 84 -6.32 -7.38 10.85
C THR A 84 -5.18 -7.61 9.87
N GLY A 85 -3.96 -7.31 10.30
CA GLY A 85 -2.78 -7.44 9.45
C GLY A 85 -2.63 -6.28 8.46
N ASP A 86 -1.43 -6.18 7.88
CA ASP A 86 -1.04 -5.03 7.05
C ASP A 86 -0.66 -5.42 5.62
N ALA A 87 -0.44 -6.71 5.34
CA ALA A 87 0.05 -7.16 4.05
C ALA A 87 -0.90 -6.83 2.89
N LEU A 88 -2.18 -7.17 3.03
CA LEU A 88 -3.16 -6.89 1.97
C LEU A 88 -3.42 -5.39 1.80
N ALA A 89 -3.60 -4.67 2.91
CA ALA A 89 -3.83 -3.24 2.87
C ALA A 89 -2.65 -2.49 2.24
N SER A 90 -1.42 -2.84 2.61
CA SER A 90 -0.21 -2.25 2.02
C SER A 90 -0.12 -2.51 0.53
N ALA A 91 -0.38 -3.74 0.06
CA ALA A 91 -0.40 -4.06 -1.36
C ALA A 91 -1.42 -3.22 -2.14
N VAL A 92 -2.63 -3.04 -1.59
CA VAL A 92 -3.64 -2.16 -2.22
C VAL A 92 -3.16 -0.72 -2.28
N LEU A 93 -2.53 -0.20 -1.22
CA LEU A 93 -2.05 1.18 -1.18
C LEU A 93 -0.83 1.39 -2.09
N THR A 94 0.09 0.44 -2.18
CA THR A 94 1.20 0.46 -3.13
C THR A 94 0.72 0.41 -4.57
N ALA A 95 -0.28 -0.41 -4.90
CA ALA A 95 -0.89 -0.40 -6.21
C ALA A 95 -1.60 0.94 -6.55
N ALA A 96 -1.85 1.80 -5.57
CA ALA A 96 -2.41 3.15 -5.77
C ALA A 96 -1.38 4.22 -6.05
N ALA A 97 -0.26 4.14 -5.36
CA ALA A 97 0.79 5.15 -5.40
C ALA A 97 2.14 4.44 -5.26
N PRO A 98 2.61 3.72 -6.30
CA PRO A 98 3.79 2.86 -6.22
C PRO A 98 5.06 3.63 -5.82
N ASP A 99 5.18 4.90 -6.20
CA ASP A 99 6.36 5.71 -5.86
C ASP A 99 6.32 6.25 -4.42
N ARG A 100 5.15 6.21 -3.77
CA ARG A 100 4.92 6.83 -2.44
C ARG A 100 4.65 5.82 -1.34
N MET A 101 4.09 4.66 -1.67
CA MET A 101 3.67 3.62 -0.74
C MET A 101 4.49 2.35 -0.95
N ALA A 102 4.59 1.54 0.08
CA ALA A 102 5.44 0.36 0.08
C ALA A 102 4.68 -0.84 0.65
N VAL A 103 4.94 -2.04 0.10
CA VAL A 103 4.34 -3.28 0.57
C VAL A 103 4.99 -3.67 1.89
N TYR A 104 4.15 -4.00 2.85
CA TYR A 104 4.55 -4.57 4.12
C TYR A 104 4.34 -6.09 4.08
N ASP A 105 5.37 -6.85 4.43
CA ASP A 105 5.25 -8.26 4.77
C ASP A 105 6.29 -8.65 5.82
N ARG A 106 6.35 -9.94 6.15
CA ARG A 106 7.27 -10.44 7.17
C ARG A 106 8.73 -10.19 6.79
N ARG A 107 9.09 -10.35 5.52
CA ARG A 107 10.48 -10.15 5.06
C ARG A 107 10.89 -8.69 5.13
N ALA A 108 10.00 -7.78 4.72
CA ALA A 108 10.25 -6.35 4.87
C ALA A 108 10.38 -5.94 6.35
N HIS A 109 9.57 -6.55 7.24
CA HIS A 109 9.70 -6.35 8.69
C HIS A 109 11.03 -6.85 9.24
N ASP A 110 11.43 -8.07 8.86
CA ASP A 110 12.69 -8.68 9.29
C ASP A 110 13.89 -7.89 8.75
N GLY A 111 13.79 -7.33 7.53
CA GLY A 111 14.78 -6.43 6.95
C GLY A 111 14.97 -5.15 7.76
N LEU A 112 13.87 -4.51 8.21
CA LEU A 112 13.97 -3.35 9.11
C LEU A 112 14.60 -3.72 10.45
N HIS A 113 14.24 -4.88 11.00
CA HIS A 113 14.84 -5.38 12.23
C HIS A 113 16.35 -5.60 12.06
N ALA A 114 16.80 -6.15 10.92
CA ALA A 114 18.22 -6.32 10.60
C ALA A 114 18.99 -4.97 10.51
N LEU A 115 18.30 -3.89 10.15
CA LEU A 115 18.83 -2.52 10.19
C LEU A 115 18.75 -1.86 11.59
N GLY A 116 18.30 -2.60 12.62
CA GLY A 116 18.12 -2.09 13.98
C GLY A 116 16.82 -1.29 14.20
N ILE A 117 15.93 -1.25 13.21
CA ILE A 117 14.67 -0.51 13.27
C ILE A 117 13.54 -1.45 13.70
N ASN A 118 13.11 -1.33 14.96
CA ASN A 118 12.10 -2.20 15.54
C ASN A 118 10.69 -1.58 15.44
N LEU A 119 9.78 -2.25 14.76
CA LEU A 119 8.37 -1.85 14.68
C LEU A 119 7.52 -2.61 15.71
N SER A 120 6.86 -1.88 16.62
CA SER A 120 5.96 -2.52 17.58
C SER A 120 4.74 -3.17 16.91
N HIS A 121 4.23 -4.25 17.51
CA HIS A 121 3.02 -4.96 17.08
C HIS A 121 1.71 -4.21 17.38
N ALA A 122 1.76 -3.04 18.02
CA ALA A 122 0.59 -2.23 18.33
C ALA A 122 -0.19 -1.82 17.06
N PRO A 123 -1.47 -1.43 17.17
CA PRO A 123 -2.22 -0.86 16.05
C PRO A 123 -1.46 0.28 15.35
N GLY A 124 -1.67 0.43 14.04
CA GLY A 124 -1.00 1.47 13.23
C GLY A 124 0.39 1.10 12.71
N ARG A 125 0.80 -0.17 12.79
CA ARG A 125 2.11 -0.66 12.35
C ARG A 125 2.45 -0.29 10.91
N TYR A 126 1.51 -0.40 9.97
CA TYR A 126 1.76 0.01 8.58
C TYR A 126 2.16 1.49 8.44
N SER A 127 1.53 2.39 9.18
CA SER A 127 1.91 3.81 9.14
C SER A 127 3.30 4.07 9.73
N ARG A 128 3.68 3.32 10.79
CA ARG A 128 5.05 3.37 11.36
C ARG A 128 6.08 2.77 10.41
N TYR A 129 5.72 1.72 9.67
CA TYR A 129 6.55 1.16 8.61
C TYR A 129 6.85 2.18 7.52
N ILE A 130 5.81 2.87 7.02
CA ILE A 130 5.98 3.91 6.00
C ILE A 130 6.81 5.09 6.53
N GLU A 131 6.66 5.45 7.80
CA GLU A 131 7.51 6.45 8.44
C GLU A 131 8.99 6.01 8.52
N ALA A 132 9.26 4.75 8.85
CA ALA A 132 10.63 4.22 8.84
C ALA A 132 11.25 4.26 7.44
N ILE A 133 10.48 3.96 6.39
CA ILE A 133 10.94 4.12 5.01
C ILE A 133 11.25 5.58 4.68
N ASP A 134 10.40 6.50 5.11
CA ASP A 134 10.60 7.94 4.89
C ASP A 134 11.89 8.44 5.55
N GLN A 135 12.19 7.95 6.75
CA GLN A 135 13.45 8.22 7.45
C GLN A 135 14.65 7.66 6.68
N LEU A 136 14.58 6.39 6.24
CA LEU A 136 15.64 5.76 5.44
C LEU A 136 15.93 6.57 4.17
N LEU A 137 14.90 6.95 3.42
CA LEU A 137 15.03 7.77 2.20
C LEU A 137 15.67 9.14 2.49
N THR A 138 15.28 9.78 3.59
CA THR A 138 15.81 11.10 3.97
C THR A 138 17.31 11.04 4.29
N THR A 139 17.74 9.98 4.97
CA THR A 139 19.14 9.79 5.40
C THR A 139 20.01 9.07 4.38
N ALA A 140 19.44 8.57 3.29
CA ALA A 140 20.16 7.76 2.31
C ALA A 140 21.27 8.58 1.58
N PRO A 141 22.44 7.96 1.34
CA PRO A 141 23.44 8.51 0.43
C PRO A 141 23.04 8.31 -1.03
N ASP A 142 23.72 8.98 -1.95
CA ASP A 142 23.58 8.68 -3.38
C ASP A 142 24.17 7.29 -3.70
N PRO A 143 23.56 6.50 -4.61
CA PRO A 143 22.38 6.83 -5.42
C PRO A 143 21.03 6.53 -4.75
N ILE A 144 21.02 5.98 -3.52
CA ILE A 144 19.83 5.51 -2.80
C ILE A 144 18.87 6.67 -2.49
N ARG A 145 19.36 7.90 -2.36
CA ARG A 145 18.54 9.12 -2.19
C ARG A 145 17.43 9.29 -3.24
N HIS A 146 17.61 8.74 -4.44
CA HIS A 146 16.63 8.82 -5.53
C HIS A 146 15.64 7.65 -5.56
N TRP A 147 15.77 6.71 -4.64
CA TRP A 147 14.87 5.56 -4.56
C TRP A 147 13.47 5.96 -4.12
N THR A 148 12.50 5.20 -4.59
CA THR A 148 11.11 5.30 -4.16
C THR A 148 10.88 4.50 -2.87
N ALA A 149 9.71 4.68 -2.26
CA ALA A 149 9.29 3.83 -1.14
C ALA A 149 9.25 2.33 -1.54
N ARG A 150 8.91 2.05 -2.81
CA ARG A 150 8.88 0.70 -3.37
C ARG A 150 10.27 0.09 -3.55
N ASP A 151 11.26 0.89 -3.96
CA ASP A 151 12.64 0.39 -4.08
C ASP A 151 13.20 -0.01 -2.71
N ILE A 152 12.90 0.78 -1.66
CA ILE A 152 13.29 0.46 -0.28
C ILE A 152 12.63 -0.84 0.20
N ASP A 153 11.31 -1.02 0.03
CA ASP A 153 10.68 -2.27 0.46
C ASP A 153 11.24 -3.50 -0.27
N THR A 154 11.65 -3.33 -1.52
CA THR A 154 12.15 -4.41 -2.35
C THR A 154 13.56 -4.77 -1.89
N ALA A 155 14.38 -3.78 -1.56
CA ALA A 155 15.67 -4.00 -0.92
C ALA A 155 15.52 -4.73 0.43
N LEU A 156 14.61 -4.27 1.30
CA LEU A 156 14.34 -4.91 2.60
C LEU A 156 13.89 -6.37 2.44
N TYR A 157 13.05 -6.66 1.44
CA TYR A 157 12.64 -8.02 1.11
C TYR A 157 13.82 -8.91 0.72
N TRP A 158 14.76 -8.39 -0.08
CA TRP A 158 15.93 -9.15 -0.55
C TRP A 158 17.01 -9.36 0.52
N MET A 159 17.08 -8.51 1.54
CA MET A 159 18.03 -8.67 2.65
C MET A 159 17.80 -9.95 3.47
N THR A 160 16.57 -10.46 3.47
CA THR A 160 16.14 -11.62 4.27
C THR A 160 15.67 -12.78 3.40
N ALA A 161 15.94 -12.71 2.10
CA ALA A 161 15.43 -13.65 1.09
C ALA A 161 16.09 -15.01 1.12
#